data_AF-X0UL81-F1
#
_entry.id   AF-X0UL81-F1
#
_cell.length_a   1.000
_cell.length_b   1.000
_cell.length_c   1.000
_cell.angle_alpha   90.00
_cell.angle_beta   90.00
_cell.angle_gamma   90.00
#
_symmetry.space_group_name_H-M   'P 1'
#
loop_
_entity.id
_entity.type
_entity.pdbx_description
1 polymer ?
#
loop_
_entity_poly.entity_id
_entity_poly.type
_entity_poly.pdbx_seq_one_letter_code
_entity_poly.pdbx_strand_id
1 'polypeptide(L)'
;MFSFKKIIVLLSALFLLFSGSTFAQKTILLKENLVWEIIAEVSGQLQVNNIMQMAPYEMNRPESEYLENYRETDFMLNILKQYGFSDVHVEKFDSDPQWDAIRGRLTITGPRKEVIADHDR
;
A
#
# COMPACT_ATOMS: atom_id res chain seq x y z
N MET A 1 13.36 55.92 11.13
CA MET A 1 12.18 56.29 10.32
C MET A 1 12.39 55.73 8.91
N PHE A 2 11.72 54.64 8.54
CA PHE A 2 11.94 54.00 7.23
C PHE A 2 11.34 54.86 6.11
N SER A 3 12.11 55.09 5.03
CA SER A 3 11.66 55.87 3.86
C SER A 3 10.49 55.15 3.17
N PHE A 4 9.48 55.92 2.75
CA PHE A 4 8.24 55.44 2.11
C PHE A 4 8.51 54.48 0.93
N LYS A 5 9.60 54.70 0.18
CA LYS A 5 10.03 53.83 -0.92
C LYS A 5 10.44 52.43 -0.45
N LYS A 6 11.10 52.32 0.71
CA LYS A 6 11.52 51.03 1.29
C LYS A 6 10.31 50.22 1.77
N ILE A 7 9.27 50.90 2.27
CA ILE A 7 8.01 50.26 2.69
C ILE A 7 7.28 49.64 1.49
N ILE A 8 7.22 50.36 0.36
CA ILE A 8 6.59 49.85 -0.88
C ILE A 8 7.34 48.63 -1.45
N VAL A 9 8.67 48.66 -1.43
CA VAL A 9 9.49 47.51 -1.89
C VAL A 9 9.31 46.31 -0.96
N LEU A 10 9.22 46.52 0.35
CA LEU A 10 8.96 45.45 1.31
C LEU A 10 7.55 44.87 1.15
N LEU A 11 6.54 45.72 0.93
CA LEU A 11 5.16 45.26 0.71
C LEU A 11 5.03 44.46 -0.60
N SER A 12 5.68 44.90 -1.67
CA SER A 12 5.64 44.18 -2.96
C SER A 12 6.38 42.84 -2.90
N ALA A 13 7.53 42.77 -2.22
CA ALA A 13 8.22 41.51 -1.96
C ALA A 13 7.38 40.56 -1.09
N LEU A 14 6.67 41.08 -0.09
CA LEU A 14 5.78 40.28 0.75
C LEU A 14 4.56 39.75 -0.02
N PHE A 15 4.04 40.53 -0.97
CA PHE A 15 2.92 40.12 -1.83
C PHE A 15 3.31 39.02 -2.84
N LEU A 16 4.56 39.07 -3.34
CA LEU A 16 5.14 38.03 -4.21
C LEU A 16 5.39 36.71 -3.46
N LEU A 17 5.75 36.77 -2.17
CA LEU A 17 5.93 35.56 -1.34
C LEU A 17 4.59 34.90 -0.96
N PHE A 18 3.49 35.66 -0.89
CA PHE A 18 2.18 35.14 -0.50
C PHE A 18 1.41 34.45 -1.65
N SER A 19 1.82 34.68 -2.91
CA SER A 19 1.14 34.14 -4.10
C SER A 19 1.59 32.72 -4.48
N GLY A 20 2.61 32.16 -3.81
CA GLY A 20 3.14 30.82 -4.11
C GLY A 20 2.37 29.63 -3.51
N SER A 21 1.42 29.87 -2.61
CA SER A 21 0.79 28.80 -1.81
C SER A 21 -0.46 28.15 -2.43
N THR A 22 -0.91 28.61 -3.60
CA THR A 22 -2.21 28.21 -4.20
C THR A 22 -2.11 27.14 -5.28
N PHE A 23 -0.90 26.69 -5.66
CA PHE A 23 -0.68 25.69 -6.71
C PHE A 23 -0.47 24.26 -6.21
N ALA A 24 -0.60 24.01 -4.91
CA ALA A 24 -0.71 22.63 -4.43
C ALA A 24 -2.05 22.06 -4.92
N GLN A 25 -2.01 21.04 -5.78
CA GLN A 25 -3.21 20.38 -6.27
C GLN A 25 -3.97 19.75 -5.10
N LYS A 26 -5.00 20.45 -4.62
CA LYS A 26 -5.85 20.04 -3.49
C LYS A 26 -7.00 19.13 -3.92
N THR A 27 -7.18 18.95 -5.23
CA THR A 27 -8.33 18.25 -5.83
C THR A 27 -7.90 16.96 -6.53
N ILE A 28 -8.71 15.92 -6.34
CA ILE A 28 -8.59 14.61 -6.98
C ILE A 28 -8.57 14.79 -8.51
N LEU A 29 -7.66 14.09 -9.20
CA LEU A 29 -7.49 14.14 -10.66
C LEU A 29 -8.67 13.54 -11.44
N LEU A 30 -9.52 12.76 -10.76
CA LEU A 30 -10.69 12.10 -11.33
C LEU A 30 -11.91 13.03 -11.30
N LYS A 31 -12.80 12.86 -12.27
CA LYS A 31 -14.11 13.53 -12.26
C LYS A 31 -14.91 13.05 -11.05
N GLU A 32 -15.69 13.96 -10.45
CA GLU A 32 -16.45 13.68 -9.23
C GLU A 32 -17.40 12.48 -9.37
N ASN A 33 -18.10 12.36 -10.51
CA ASN A 33 -19.00 11.23 -10.75
C ASN A 33 -18.26 9.88 -10.73
N LEU A 34 -17.06 9.82 -11.31
CA LEU A 34 -16.24 8.61 -11.30
C LEU A 34 -15.77 8.26 -9.89
N VAL A 35 -15.47 9.26 -9.06
CA VAL A 35 -15.14 9.02 -7.65
C VAL A 35 -16.33 8.39 -6.91
N TRP A 36 -17.55 8.88 -7.14
CA TRP A 36 -18.75 8.29 -6.56
C TRP A 36 -19.05 6.88 -7.07
N GLU A 37 -18.82 6.61 -8.35
CA GLU A 37 -18.93 5.25 -8.92
C GLU A 37 -17.94 4.28 -8.24
N ILE A 38 -16.69 4.70 -8.03
CA ILE A 38 -15.69 3.90 -7.30
C ILE A 38 -16.15 3.66 -5.85
N ILE A 39 -16.62 4.70 -5.15
CA ILE A 39 -17.06 4.57 -3.75
C ILE A 39 -18.25 3.60 -3.64
N ALA A 40 -19.18 3.63 -4.60
CA ALA A 40 -20.34 2.75 -4.60
C ALA A 40 -19.99 1.27 -4.84
N GLU A 41 -18.91 1.00 -5.59
CA GLU A 41 -18.44 -0.35 -5.89
C GLU A 41 -17.58 -0.96 -4.77
N VAL A 42 -16.86 -0.13 -4.01
CA VAL A 42 -15.97 -0.60 -2.94
C VAL A 42 -16.79 -1.14 -1.75
N SER A 43 -16.64 -2.43 -1.50
CA SER A 43 -17.25 -3.12 -0.34
C SER A 43 -16.21 -3.55 0.68
N GLY A 44 -16.44 -3.23 1.95
CA GLY A 44 -15.60 -3.70 3.06
C GLY A 44 -15.57 -5.23 3.17
N GLN A 45 -16.67 -5.91 2.80
CA GLN A 45 -16.72 -7.38 2.79
C GLN A 45 -15.79 -7.98 1.71
N LEU A 46 -15.71 -7.35 0.54
CA LEU A 46 -14.80 -7.75 -0.53
C LEU A 46 -13.34 -7.55 -0.08
N GLN A 47 -13.05 -6.43 0.57
CA GLN A 47 -11.73 -6.15 1.12
C GLN A 47 -11.31 -7.20 2.15
N VAL A 48 -12.17 -7.51 3.12
CA VAL A 48 -11.89 -8.53 4.15
C VAL A 48 -11.65 -9.89 3.50
N ASN A 49 -12.47 -10.28 2.51
CA ASN A 49 -12.25 -11.55 1.80
C ASN A 49 -10.88 -11.58 1.13
N ASN A 50 -10.50 -10.53 0.39
CA ASN A 50 -9.19 -10.46 -0.26
C ASN A 50 -8.04 -10.52 0.74
N ILE A 51 -8.14 -9.84 1.89
CA ILE A 51 -7.15 -9.92 2.97
C ILE A 51 -7.00 -11.36 3.47
N MET A 52 -8.13 -12.03 3.72
CA MET A 52 -8.12 -13.43 4.15
C MET A 52 -7.56 -14.35 3.05
N GLN A 53 -7.76 -14.09 1.77
CA GLN A 53 -7.15 -14.92 0.74
C GLN A 53 -5.62 -14.71 0.64
N MET A 54 -5.15 -13.49 0.87
CA MET A 54 -3.74 -13.13 0.74
C MET A 54 -2.89 -13.50 1.96
N ALA A 55 -3.44 -13.36 3.17
CA ALA A 55 -2.71 -13.61 4.41
C ALA A 55 -3.65 -14.11 5.53
N PRO A 56 -4.28 -15.30 5.39
CA PRO A 56 -5.32 -15.75 6.32
C PRO A 56 -4.77 -16.14 7.70
N TYR A 57 -3.65 -16.87 7.71
CA TYR A 57 -3.02 -17.44 8.90
C TYR A 57 -1.61 -17.93 8.53
N GLU A 58 -0.82 -18.31 9.54
CA GLU A 58 0.45 -18.98 9.33
C GLU A 58 0.22 -20.35 8.69
N MET A 59 0.66 -20.49 7.45
CA MET A 59 0.58 -21.74 6.69
C MET A 59 1.97 -22.19 6.27
N ASN A 60 2.14 -23.51 6.14
CA ASN A 60 3.34 -24.02 5.48
C ASN A 60 3.33 -23.56 4.01
N ARG A 61 4.44 -22.99 3.55
CA ARG A 61 4.63 -22.71 2.12
C ARG A 61 5.28 -23.92 1.47
N PRO A 62 4.62 -24.61 0.52
CA PRO A 62 5.18 -25.77 -0.13
C PRO A 62 6.37 -25.38 -1.03
N GLU A 63 7.31 -26.30 -1.22
CA GLU A 63 8.51 -26.10 -2.06
C GLU A 63 8.16 -25.60 -3.48
N SER A 64 7.06 -26.10 -4.05
CA SER A 64 6.58 -25.72 -5.38
C SER A 64 6.34 -24.22 -5.54
N GLU A 65 5.92 -23.52 -4.48
CA GLU A 65 5.69 -22.08 -4.53
C GLU A 65 6.99 -21.25 -4.68
N TYR A 66 8.15 -21.81 -4.31
CA TYR A 66 9.45 -21.16 -4.53
C TYR A 66 9.99 -21.41 -5.95
N LEU A 67 9.53 -22.46 -6.62
CA LEU A 67 9.90 -22.80 -8.00
C LEU A 67 8.94 -22.16 -9.02
N GLU A 68 7.66 -22.09 -8.66
CA GLU A 68 6.58 -21.59 -9.52
C GLU A 68 6.10 -20.21 -9.06
N ASN A 69 4.79 -20.01 -8.93
CA ASN A 69 4.20 -18.79 -8.41
C ASN A 69 3.79 -19.01 -6.96
N TYR A 70 3.87 -17.96 -6.14
CA TYR A 70 3.22 -17.96 -4.83
C TYR A 70 1.70 -18.04 -5.01
N ARG A 71 1.02 -18.70 -4.07
CA ARG A 71 -0.45 -18.81 -4.09
C ARG A 71 -1.13 -17.45 -4.20
N GLU A 72 -0.58 -16.43 -3.53
CA GLU A 72 -1.07 -15.05 -3.57
C GLU A 72 -0.96 -14.44 -4.97
N THR A 73 0.09 -14.81 -5.72
CA THR A 73 0.28 -14.36 -7.10
C THR A 73 -0.81 -14.92 -7.99
N ASP A 74 -1.07 -16.23 -7.92
CA ASP A 74 -2.11 -16.87 -8.72
C ASP A 74 -3.52 -16.39 -8.36
N PHE A 75 -3.77 -16.15 -7.07
CA PHE A 75 -5.00 -15.51 -6.63
C PHE A 75 -5.20 -14.14 -7.30
N MET A 76 -4.19 -13.27 -7.27
CA MET A 76 -4.27 -11.94 -7.88
C MET A 76 -4.41 -12.00 -9.41
N LEU A 77 -3.70 -12.92 -10.08
CA LEU A 77 -3.87 -13.15 -11.52
C LEU A 77 -5.32 -13.48 -11.87
N ASN A 78 -5.97 -14.34 -11.08
CA ASN A 78 -7.35 -14.75 -11.29
C ASN A 78 -8.33 -13.59 -11.04
N ILE A 79 -8.09 -12.77 -10.01
CA ILE A 79 -8.90 -11.57 -9.74
C ILE A 79 -8.77 -10.56 -10.89
N LEU A 80 -7.56 -10.28 -11.37
CA LEU A 80 -7.34 -9.35 -12.48
C LEU A 80 -8.03 -9.82 -13.77
N LYS A 81 -7.97 -11.12 -14.07
CA LYS A 81 -8.71 -11.69 -15.22
C LYS A 81 -10.23 -11.53 -15.05
N GLN A 82 -10.75 -11.74 -13.84
CA GLN A 82 -12.18 -11.56 -13.55
C GLN A 82 -12.63 -10.10 -13.72
N TYR A 83 -11.77 -9.14 -13.41
CA TYR A 83 -12.02 -7.72 -13.63
C TYR A 83 -11.89 -7.29 -15.11
N GLY A 84 -11.55 -8.21 -16.00
CA GLY A 84 -11.50 -7.96 -17.44
C GLY A 84 -10.20 -7.36 -17.95
N PHE A 85 -9.12 -7.40 -17.16
CA PHE A 85 -7.79 -7.02 -17.65
C PHE A 85 -7.32 -8.03 -18.71
N SER A 86 -6.92 -7.53 -19.87
CA SER A 86 -6.53 -8.34 -21.03
C SER A 86 -5.04 -8.68 -21.08
N ASP A 87 -4.19 -7.84 -20.49
CA ASP A 87 -2.74 -8.05 -20.39
C ASP A 87 -2.35 -8.24 -18.92
N VAL A 88 -2.29 -9.50 -18.51
CA VAL A 88 -1.95 -9.89 -17.14
C VAL A 88 -0.90 -10.98 -17.20
N HIS A 89 0.32 -10.67 -16.76
CA HIS A 89 1.46 -11.57 -16.73
C HIS A 89 2.25 -11.41 -15.43
N VAL A 90 3.06 -12.42 -15.09
CA VAL A 90 3.96 -12.39 -13.93
C VAL A 90 5.36 -12.17 -14.44
N GLU A 91 5.98 -11.09 -13.98
CA GLU A 91 7.41 -10.85 -14.19
C GLU A 91 8.21 -11.51 -13.07
N LYS A 92 9.21 -12.31 -13.45
CA LYS A 92 10.11 -13.00 -12.52
C LYS A 92 11.50 -12.39 -12.63
N PHE A 93 12.13 -12.17 -11.48
CA PHE A 93 13.49 -11.66 -11.38
C PHE A 93 14.36 -12.73 -10.75
N ASP A 94 15.63 -12.78 -11.15
CA ASP A 94 16.59 -13.68 -10.55
C ASP A 94 16.74 -13.37 -9.05
N SER A 95 16.74 -14.40 -8.22
CA SER A 95 16.99 -14.30 -6.78
C SER A 95 18.10 -15.23 -6.35
N ASP A 96 18.72 -14.90 -5.22
CA ASP A 96 19.57 -15.84 -4.50
C ASP A 96 18.76 -17.06 -4.02
N PRO A 97 19.42 -18.18 -3.68
CA PRO A 97 18.74 -19.35 -3.16
C PRO A 97 17.87 -19.04 -1.94
N GLN A 98 16.60 -19.41 -2.02
CA GLN A 98 15.63 -19.25 -0.94
C GLN A 98 15.71 -20.44 0.02
N TRP A 99 15.54 -20.20 1.31
CA TRP A 99 15.44 -21.27 2.31
C TRP A 99 14.00 -21.77 2.44
N ASP A 100 13.82 -23.09 2.39
CA ASP A 100 12.55 -23.75 2.72
C ASP A 100 12.58 -24.35 4.14
N ALA A 101 11.56 -24.01 4.93
CA ALA A 101 11.47 -24.35 6.33
C ALA A 101 10.87 -25.75 6.53
N ILE A 102 11.71 -26.76 6.81
CA ILE A 102 11.23 -28.13 6.98
C ILE A 102 10.50 -28.35 8.33
N ARG A 103 10.98 -27.72 9.41
CA ARG A 103 10.39 -27.84 10.75
C ARG A 103 10.79 -26.66 11.65
N GLY A 104 9.81 -26.00 12.24
CA GLY A 104 9.97 -25.06 13.35
C GLY A 104 8.76 -25.16 14.27
N ARG A 105 8.98 -25.39 15.56
CA ARG A 105 7.90 -25.34 16.58
C ARG A 105 8.42 -24.58 17.78
N LEU A 106 7.75 -23.48 18.11
CA LEU A 106 7.92 -22.78 19.36
C LEU A 106 6.71 -23.08 20.26
N THR A 107 6.94 -23.32 21.54
CA THR A 107 5.86 -23.58 22.50
C THR A 107 6.14 -22.83 23.78
N ILE A 108 5.15 -22.08 24.26
CA ILE A 108 5.21 -21.41 25.55
C ILE A 108 4.93 -22.47 26.63
N THR A 109 5.90 -22.73 27.50
CA THR A 109 5.81 -23.76 28.55
C THR A 109 5.24 -23.25 29.88
N GLY A 110 5.00 -21.95 30.00
CA GLY A 110 4.44 -21.31 31.18
C GLY A 110 4.22 -19.81 30.97
N PRO A 111 3.37 -19.17 31.78
CA PRO A 111 3.12 -17.73 31.67
C PRO A 111 4.40 -16.94 31.95
N ARG A 112 4.78 -16.06 31.02
CA ARG A 112 5.88 -15.11 31.23
C ARG A 112 5.35 -13.69 31.17
N LYS A 113 5.81 -12.82 32.08
CA LYS A 113 5.48 -11.38 32.09
C LYS A 113 6.42 -10.61 31.15
N GLU A 114 6.56 -11.06 29.92
CA GLU A 114 7.42 -10.44 28.92
C GLU A 114 6.73 -10.45 27.57
N VAL A 115 6.88 -9.36 26.83
CA VAL A 115 6.37 -9.23 25.46
C VAL A 115 7.40 -9.88 24.54
N ILE A 116 7.04 -11.00 23.91
CA ILE A 116 7.96 -11.82 23.09
C ILE A 116 8.11 -11.24 21.68
N ALA A 117 7.05 -10.63 21.17
CA ALA A 117 7.06 -9.86 19.94
C ALA A 117 5.99 -8.77 20.09
N ASP A 118 6.39 -7.55 19.81
CA ASP A 118 5.50 -6.40 19.68
C ASP A 118 5.62 -5.91 18.23
N HIS A 119 4.50 -5.90 17.52
CA HIS A 119 4.42 -5.44 16.14
C HIS A 119 3.43 -4.29 16.07
N ASP A 120 3.74 -3.24 16.83
CA ASP A 120 3.06 -1.96 16.71
C ASP A 120 3.49 -1.25 15.42
N ARG A 121 2.50 -0.66 14.75
CA ARG A 121 2.68 0.39 13.73
C ARG A 121 2.70 1.75 14.40
#